data_AF-A0A9D5PZ16-F1
#
_entry.id   AF-A0A9D5PZ16-F1
#
_cell.length_a   1.000
_cell.length_b   1.000
_cell.length_c   1.000
_cell.angle_alpha   90.00
_cell.angle_beta   90.00
_cell.angle_gamma   90.00
#
_symmetry.space_group_name_H-M   'P 1'
#
loop_
_entity.id
_entity.type
_entity.pdbx_description
1 polymer ?
#
loop_
_entity_poly.entity_id
_entity_poly.type
_entity_poly.pdbx_seq_one_letter_code
_entity_poly.pdbx_strand_id
1 'polypeptide(L)'
;MVKPVEDKVLILTVGTGDMEKLEDTLLKPLEKSLKEGDWNKVILLPSTVTEANASKFKDRMAGFPIEIKPLEQQGLENDADACFHHFNKILEDLAQAGFEPRAITPDFTRGTKAMSAALVLAAVRHDIPTLRYIHGKRDRRGMVSPGTEEISEVDTALATTRRKLDDAKRLMSEGAFAAVLELLPDVDAAKTSPFALLRELKPSKEFDDKISRLRRLAAFWSAWDRLDYREACECAGELRQGDREALESAITRVGILANQPEQNEHARMADWLRHVTADLLDNGYRRINQHQFEDALLRAYRVLELIGQFRLFDRGHDSARIDPECPDVIRFRNHLKKKKSEDFGTRNENSRQVLTASKFLAARFLKHLRDPFGEKLLDFENEQDKVKASARNRSILIHGFSVAENFDEVSLRELYGRIKRLLEEDRPGGPGPDRSGFGIVPRCPRST
;
A
#
# COMPACT_ATOMS: atom_id res chain seq x y z
N MET A 1 20.25 -9.68 14.03
CA MET A 1 20.14 -10.84 14.93
C MET A 1 18.81 -10.72 15.66
N VAL A 2 17.87 -11.61 15.39
CA VAL A 2 16.56 -11.65 16.06
C VAL A 2 16.80 -12.22 17.46
N LYS A 3 16.45 -11.47 18.52
CA LYS A 3 16.53 -11.96 19.91
C LYS A 3 15.62 -13.21 20.06
N PRO A 4 15.97 -14.18 20.93
CA PRO A 4 15.13 -15.35 21.17
C PRO A 4 13.76 -14.94 21.73
N VAL A 5 12.76 -15.80 21.52
CA VAL A 5 11.33 -15.65 21.90
C VAL A 5 11.10 -15.70 23.42
N GLU A 6 12.11 -15.46 24.25
CA GLU A 6 12.11 -15.86 25.67
C GLU A 6 11.96 -14.73 26.69
N ASP A 7 12.05 -13.45 26.29
CA ASP A 7 11.90 -12.34 27.24
C ASP A 7 10.45 -11.86 27.33
N LYS A 8 9.68 -12.39 28.30
CA LYS A 8 8.28 -12.01 28.54
C LYS A 8 8.15 -10.85 29.52
N VAL A 9 7.19 -9.96 29.26
CA VAL A 9 6.89 -8.77 30.06
C VAL A 9 5.45 -8.81 30.55
N LEU A 10 5.25 -8.70 31.85
CA LEU A 10 3.93 -8.46 32.45
C LEU A 10 3.79 -6.99 32.80
N ILE A 11 2.69 -6.37 32.41
CA ILE A 11 2.39 -4.97 32.75
C ILE A 11 1.06 -4.95 33.50
N LEU A 12 1.02 -4.44 34.73
CA LEU A 12 -0.19 -4.43 35.55
C LEU A 12 -0.53 -3.04 36.04
N THR A 13 -1.79 -2.62 35.88
CA THR A 13 -2.31 -1.47 36.61
C THR A 13 -2.47 -1.78 38.10
N VAL A 14 -2.13 -0.81 38.96
CA VAL A 14 -2.24 -0.97 40.42
C VAL A 14 -3.28 -0.01 40.99
N GLY A 15 -4.33 -0.57 41.58
CA GLY A 15 -5.43 0.19 42.19
C GLY A 15 -5.30 0.34 43.71
N THR A 16 -6.31 0.98 44.30
CA THR A 16 -6.36 1.23 45.75
C THR A 16 -6.69 -0.04 46.54
N GLY A 17 -7.55 -0.91 45.99
CA GLY A 17 -8.16 -1.99 46.76
C GLY A 17 -9.14 -1.46 47.82
N ASP A 18 -9.68 -2.38 48.62
CA ASP A 18 -10.37 -2.05 49.87
C ASP A 18 -9.32 -1.95 50.97
N MET A 19 -9.22 -0.80 51.64
CA MET A 19 -8.20 -0.57 52.67
C MET A 19 -8.33 -1.51 53.87
N GLU A 20 -9.54 -1.95 54.21
CA GLU A 20 -9.79 -2.90 55.31
C GLU A 20 -9.47 -4.35 54.91
N LYS A 21 -9.43 -4.62 53.59
CA LYS A 21 -9.23 -5.95 53.01
C LYS A 21 -8.21 -5.92 51.88
N LEU A 22 -7.13 -5.16 52.07
CA LEU A 22 -6.15 -4.89 51.01
C LEU A 22 -5.51 -6.18 50.48
N GLU A 23 -5.30 -7.13 51.39
CA GLU A 23 -4.79 -8.46 51.10
C GLU A 23 -5.62 -9.19 50.05
N ASP A 24 -6.93 -9.30 50.29
CA ASP A 24 -7.84 -10.06 49.43
C ASP A 24 -8.23 -9.28 48.17
N THR A 25 -8.32 -7.95 48.27
CA THR A 25 -8.86 -7.12 47.18
C THR A 25 -7.80 -6.63 46.20
N LEU A 26 -6.53 -6.56 46.60
CA LEU A 26 -5.43 -6.08 45.76
C LEU A 26 -4.26 -7.07 45.67
N LEU A 27 -3.68 -7.46 46.80
CA LEU A 27 -2.39 -8.16 46.80
C LEU A 27 -2.49 -9.60 46.25
N LYS A 28 -3.45 -10.40 46.71
CA LYS A 28 -3.65 -11.77 46.20
C LYS A 28 -3.96 -11.83 44.69
N PRO A 29 -4.85 -10.99 44.14
CA PRO A 29 -5.08 -10.91 42.69
C PRO A 29 -3.81 -10.57 41.90
N LEU A 30 -3.04 -9.57 42.33
CA LEU A 30 -1.77 -9.22 41.67
C LEU A 30 -0.75 -10.35 41.77
N GLU A 31 -0.66 -11.01 42.93
CA GLU A 31 0.20 -12.17 43.16
C GLU A 31 -0.18 -13.33 42.22
N LYS A 32 -1.48 -13.56 42.03
CA LYS A 32 -1.98 -14.58 41.11
C LYS A 32 -1.56 -14.30 39.66
N SER A 33 -1.77 -13.08 39.17
CA SER A 33 -1.36 -12.69 37.81
C SER A 33 0.14 -12.89 37.59
N LEU A 34 0.94 -12.50 38.60
CA LEU A 34 2.39 -12.62 38.57
C LEU A 34 2.86 -14.08 38.61
N LYS A 35 2.24 -14.94 39.43
CA LYS A 35 2.63 -16.35 39.57
C LYS A 35 2.17 -17.26 38.43
N GLU A 36 1.10 -16.90 37.71
CA GLU A 36 0.59 -17.66 36.56
C GLU A 36 1.29 -17.28 35.23
N GLY A 37 2.61 -17.09 35.30
CA GLY A 37 3.47 -16.88 34.14
C GLY A 37 4.94 -16.77 34.53
N ASP A 38 5.81 -16.95 33.54
CA ASP A 38 7.24 -16.75 33.66
C ASP A 38 7.59 -15.40 33.04
N TRP A 39 8.07 -14.46 33.86
CA TRP A 39 8.28 -13.07 33.46
C TRP A 39 9.73 -12.65 33.66
N ASN A 40 10.34 -12.16 32.60
CA ASN A 40 11.69 -11.60 32.61
C ASN A 40 11.65 -10.14 33.06
N LYS A 41 10.49 -9.49 32.92
CA LYS A 41 10.24 -8.13 33.38
C LYS A 41 8.79 -7.96 33.83
N VAL A 42 8.59 -7.23 34.92
CA VAL A 42 7.26 -6.89 35.44
C VAL A 42 7.20 -5.39 35.65
N ILE A 43 6.20 -4.73 35.10
CA ILE A 43 5.99 -3.28 35.25
C ILE A 43 4.67 -3.04 35.96
N LEU A 44 4.74 -2.39 37.12
CA LEU A 44 3.58 -1.92 37.86
C LEU A 44 3.26 -0.49 37.46
N LEU A 45 1.99 -0.23 37.16
CA LEU A 45 1.44 1.06 36.74
C LEU A 45 0.46 1.60 37.80
N PRO A 46 0.96 2.09 38.95
CA PRO A 46 0.12 2.76 39.94
C PRO A 46 -0.22 4.20 39.53
N SER A 47 -1.21 4.79 40.18
CA SER A 47 -1.29 6.25 40.30
C SER A 47 -0.30 6.72 41.37
N THR A 48 -0.09 8.03 41.49
CA THR A 48 0.73 8.56 42.60
C THR A 48 0.14 8.20 43.97
N VAL A 49 -1.18 8.04 44.07
CA VAL A 49 -1.88 7.62 45.31
C VAL A 49 -1.65 6.14 45.61
N THR A 50 -1.56 5.29 44.58
CA THR A 50 -1.41 3.82 44.76
C THR A 50 0.03 3.34 44.66
N GLU A 51 1.00 4.25 44.54
CA GLU A 51 2.43 3.91 44.47
C GLU A 51 2.91 3.18 45.72
N ALA A 52 2.45 3.59 46.91
CA ALA A 52 2.75 2.88 48.15
C ALA A 52 2.26 1.42 48.15
N ASN A 53 1.13 1.14 47.49
CA ASN A 53 0.63 -0.22 47.35
C ASN A 53 1.50 -1.03 46.37
N ALA A 54 1.96 -0.42 45.27
CA ALA A 54 2.88 -1.05 44.33
C ALA A 54 4.22 -1.39 45.00
N SER A 55 4.76 -0.49 45.84
CA SER A 55 5.98 -0.74 46.61
C SER A 55 5.81 -1.89 47.60
N LYS A 56 4.71 -1.91 48.36
CA LYS A 56 4.39 -3.04 49.27
C LYS A 56 4.28 -4.37 48.52
N PHE A 57 3.69 -4.37 47.33
CA PHE A 57 3.58 -5.57 46.51
C PHE A 57 4.94 -6.02 45.97
N LYS A 58 5.79 -5.08 45.53
CA LYS A 58 7.17 -5.37 45.10
C LYS A 58 8.00 -5.99 46.22
N ASP A 59 7.92 -5.46 47.43
CA ASP A 59 8.65 -5.98 48.59
C ASP A 59 8.19 -7.41 48.96
N ARG A 60 6.88 -7.67 48.88
CA ARG A 60 6.31 -9.00 49.10
C ARG A 60 6.77 -10.02 48.06
N MET A 61 6.84 -9.61 46.80
CA MET A 61 7.25 -10.46 45.68
C MET A 61 8.77 -10.37 45.43
N ALA A 62 9.54 -10.31 46.52
CA ALA A 62 11.00 -10.29 46.48
C ALA A 62 11.51 -11.51 45.69
N GLY A 63 12.23 -11.24 44.59
CA GLY A 63 12.71 -12.26 43.66
C GLY A 63 12.19 -12.09 42.22
N PHE A 64 11.11 -11.32 42.02
CA PHE A 64 10.64 -10.97 40.68
C PHE A 64 11.27 -9.67 40.17
N PRO A 65 11.53 -9.53 38.85
CA PRO A 65 12.13 -8.35 38.23
C PRO A 65 11.10 -7.21 38.07
N ILE A 66 10.69 -6.62 39.20
CA ILE A 66 9.60 -5.62 39.26
C ILE A 66 10.12 -4.17 39.19
N GLU A 67 9.64 -3.43 38.20
CA GLU A 67 9.74 -1.98 38.06
C GLU A 67 8.40 -1.31 38.41
N ILE A 68 8.46 -0.11 38.98
CA ILE A 68 7.26 0.71 39.29
C ILE A 68 7.35 1.96 38.42
N LYS A 69 6.28 2.25 37.68
CA LYS A 69 6.17 3.38 36.75
C LYS A 69 4.86 4.14 37.03
N PRO A 70 4.84 4.99 38.09
CA PRO A 70 3.63 5.70 38.48
C PRO A 70 3.21 6.72 37.41
N LEU A 71 1.92 7.09 37.41
CA LEU A 71 1.45 8.28 36.68
C LEU A 71 2.23 9.52 37.13
N GLU A 72 2.47 10.44 36.19
CA GLU A 72 3.34 11.61 36.41
C GLU A 72 2.80 12.61 37.45
N GLN A 73 1.48 12.67 37.63
CA GLN A 73 0.83 13.63 38.52
C GLN A 73 -0.36 13.00 39.27
N GLN A 74 -0.65 13.57 40.44
CA GLN A 74 -1.81 13.18 41.25
C GLN A 74 -3.12 13.61 40.62
N GLY A 75 -4.13 12.74 40.66
CA GLY A 75 -5.47 13.00 40.15
C GLY A 75 -5.70 12.53 38.70
N LEU A 76 -4.63 12.15 37.98
CA LEU A 76 -4.72 11.67 36.61
C LEU A 76 -5.30 10.26 36.48
N GLU A 77 -5.45 9.52 37.59
CA GLU A 77 -5.97 8.15 37.57
C GLU A 77 -7.41 8.04 37.06
N ASN A 78 -8.18 9.12 37.02
CA ASN A 78 -9.53 9.13 36.45
C ASN A 78 -9.59 9.81 35.07
N ASP A 79 -8.46 10.29 34.55
CA ASP A 79 -8.31 10.83 33.22
C ASP A 79 -7.78 9.72 32.29
N ALA A 80 -8.68 9.18 31.45
CA ALA A 80 -8.35 8.09 30.55
C ALA A 80 -7.31 8.50 29.49
N ASP A 81 -7.32 9.76 29.04
CA ASP A 81 -6.39 10.24 28.02
C ASP A 81 -4.99 10.43 28.61
N ALA A 82 -4.89 10.98 29.83
CA ALA A 82 -3.62 11.09 30.54
C ALA A 82 -3.03 9.72 30.86
N CYS A 83 -3.86 8.78 31.34
CA CYS A 83 -3.44 7.39 31.55
C CYS A 83 -2.97 6.75 30.23
N PHE A 84 -3.69 6.97 29.13
CA PHE A 84 -3.33 6.42 27.82
C PHE A 84 -1.97 6.95 27.37
N HIS A 85 -1.72 8.26 27.45
CA HIS A 85 -0.43 8.84 27.07
C HIS A 85 0.73 8.21 27.85
N HIS A 86 0.57 8.06 29.17
CA HIS A 86 1.59 7.45 30.03
C HIS A 86 1.85 5.98 29.67
N PHE A 87 0.80 5.16 29.62
CA PHE A 87 0.94 3.73 29.32
C PHE A 87 1.43 3.48 27.90
N ASN A 88 0.99 4.32 26.96
CA ASN A 88 1.44 4.27 25.58
C ASN A 88 2.95 4.50 25.46
N LYS A 89 3.49 5.50 26.18
CA LYS A 89 4.93 5.78 26.22
C LYS A 89 5.71 4.59 26.77
N ILE A 90 5.22 3.94 27.81
CA ILE A 90 5.85 2.73 28.39
C ILE A 90 5.88 1.58 27.38
N LEU A 91 4.79 1.38 26.62
CA LEU A 91 4.76 0.37 25.56
C LEU A 91 5.69 0.73 24.39
N GLU A 92 5.82 2.02 24.03
CA GLU A 92 6.79 2.50 23.06
C GLU A 92 8.23 2.24 23.51
N ASP A 93 8.56 2.49 24.78
CA ASP A 93 9.87 2.22 25.36
C ASP A 93 10.20 0.71 25.30
N LEU A 94 9.23 -0.16 25.56
CA LEU A 94 9.39 -1.61 25.43
C LEU A 94 9.62 -2.04 23.98
N ALA A 95 8.86 -1.49 23.03
CA ALA A 95 9.06 -1.75 21.61
C ALA A 95 10.47 -1.31 21.16
N GLN A 96 10.93 -0.13 21.59
CA GLN A 96 12.29 0.37 21.32
C GLN A 96 13.39 -0.51 21.94
N ALA A 97 13.13 -1.13 23.09
CA ALA A 97 14.03 -2.10 23.70
C ALA A 97 14.06 -3.48 22.98
N GLY A 98 13.21 -3.64 21.96
CA GLY A 98 13.13 -4.84 21.12
C GLY A 98 12.20 -5.91 21.66
N PHE A 99 11.25 -5.57 22.54
CA PHE A 99 10.19 -6.48 22.92
C PHE A 99 9.13 -6.53 21.83
N GLU A 100 8.89 -7.72 21.30
CA GLU A 100 7.80 -7.98 20.34
C GLU A 100 6.44 -7.87 21.05
N PRO A 101 5.36 -7.41 20.40
CA PRO A 101 4.04 -7.28 21.03
C PRO A 101 3.53 -8.55 21.71
N ARG A 102 3.82 -9.73 21.14
CA ARG A 102 3.48 -11.05 21.68
C ARG A 102 4.18 -11.41 23.00
N ALA A 103 5.29 -10.74 23.31
CA ALA A 103 6.03 -10.95 24.54
C ALA A 103 5.46 -10.12 25.70
N ILE A 104 4.54 -9.20 25.42
CA ILE A 104 3.96 -8.29 26.41
C ILE A 104 2.57 -8.80 26.77
N THR A 105 2.28 -8.88 28.07
CA THR A 105 0.97 -9.24 28.60
C THR A 105 0.47 -8.11 29.51
N PRO A 106 -0.44 -7.26 29.03
CA PRO A 106 -1.10 -6.25 29.84
C PRO A 106 -2.21 -6.87 30.68
N ASP A 107 -2.16 -6.65 31.99
CA ASP A 107 -3.19 -7.00 32.95
C ASP A 107 -3.88 -5.74 33.45
N PHE A 108 -5.17 -5.62 33.12
CA PHE A 108 -5.99 -4.45 33.44
C PHE A 108 -6.98 -4.71 34.60
N THR A 109 -6.73 -5.75 35.39
CA THR A 109 -7.59 -6.24 36.49
C THR A 109 -7.83 -5.21 37.60
N ARG A 110 -6.85 -4.35 37.84
CA ARG A 110 -6.84 -3.36 38.94
C ARG A 110 -6.62 -1.96 38.39
N GLY A 111 -6.62 -0.97 39.27
CA GLY A 111 -6.68 0.44 38.88
C GLY A 111 -8.11 0.94 38.76
N THR A 112 -8.25 2.21 38.39
CA THR A 112 -9.56 2.79 38.07
C THR A 112 -10.05 2.25 36.72
N LYS A 113 -11.34 2.46 36.41
CA LYS A 113 -11.87 2.14 35.09
C LYS A 113 -11.16 2.92 33.97
N ALA A 114 -10.75 4.16 34.23
CA ALA A 114 -10.02 4.98 33.28
C ALA A 114 -8.63 4.38 32.99
N MET A 115 -7.90 3.96 34.03
CA MET A 115 -6.61 3.27 33.87
C MET A 115 -6.75 1.95 33.10
N SER A 116 -7.74 1.12 33.46
CA SER A 116 -7.98 -0.14 32.76
C SER A 116 -8.30 0.10 31.28
N ALA A 117 -9.20 1.04 30.96
CA ALA A 117 -9.54 1.39 29.58
C ALA A 117 -8.34 1.93 28.81
N ALA A 118 -7.54 2.81 29.42
CA ALA A 118 -6.32 3.35 28.83
C ALA A 118 -5.29 2.27 28.49
N LEU A 119 -5.06 1.30 29.38
CA LEU A 119 -4.11 0.20 29.13
C LEU A 119 -4.60 -0.69 27.99
N VAL A 120 -5.90 -1.00 27.94
CA VAL A 120 -6.50 -1.76 26.84
C VAL A 120 -6.32 -1.02 25.50
N LEU A 121 -6.63 0.28 25.45
CA LEU A 121 -6.48 1.11 24.24
C LEU A 121 -5.02 1.19 23.78
N ALA A 122 -4.09 1.39 24.73
CA ALA A 122 -2.67 1.43 24.44
C ALA A 122 -2.18 0.07 23.89
N ALA A 123 -2.61 -1.04 24.50
CA ALA A 123 -2.25 -2.37 24.04
C ALA A 123 -2.76 -2.69 22.62
N VAL A 124 -4.02 -2.32 22.31
CA VAL A 124 -4.60 -2.47 20.96
C VAL A 124 -3.88 -1.61 19.93
N ARG A 125 -3.43 -0.40 20.29
CA ARG A 125 -2.61 0.46 19.41
C ARG A 125 -1.30 -0.21 19.01
N HIS A 126 -0.68 -0.95 19.94
CA HIS A 126 0.59 -1.64 19.78
C HIS A 126 0.47 -3.08 19.27
N ASP A 127 -0.70 -3.48 18.76
CA ASP A 127 -0.96 -4.83 18.24
C ASP A 127 -0.63 -5.96 19.26
N ILE A 128 -0.75 -5.69 20.56
CA ILE A 128 -0.53 -6.69 21.61
C ILE A 128 -1.71 -7.68 21.57
N PRO A 129 -1.46 -8.98 21.29
CA PRO A 129 -2.51 -9.93 20.92
C PRO A 129 -3.40 -10.35 22.10
N THR A 130 -2.85 -10.32 23.32
CA THR A 130 -3.51 -10.90 24.49
C THR A 130 -3.43 -9.95 25.67
N LEU A 131 -4.58 -9.73 26.31
CA LEU A 131 -4.70 -8.99 27.57
C LEU A 131 -5.19 -9.95 28.65
N ARG A 132 -4.83 -9.69 29.92
CA ARG A 132 -5.31 -10.46 31.07
C ARG A 132 -6.29 -9.65 31.92
N TYR A 133 -7.31 -10.33 32.40
CA TYR A 133 -8.27 -9.83 33.36
C TYR A 133 -8.65 -10.95 34.34
N ILE A 134 -8.52 -10.68 35.64
CA ILE A 134 -8.96 -11.61 36.67
C ILE A 134 -10.40 -11.28 37.07
N HIS A 135 -11.27 -12.26 36.91
CA HIS A 135 -12.63 -12.24 37.44
C HIS A 135 -12.85 -13.34 38.47
N GLY A 136 -14.01 -13.36 39.10
CA GLY A 136 -14.43 -14.45 39.96
C GLY A 136 -15.87 -14.28 40.40
N LYS A 137 -16.38 -15.20 41.22
CA LYS A 137 -17.77 -15.16 41.70
C LYS A 137 -17.96 -13.95 42.59
N ARG A 138 -18.95 -13.11 42.28
CA ARG A 138 -19.21 -11.90 43.06
C ARG A 138 -20.12 -12.19 44.24
N ASP A 139 -19.80 -11.60 45.39
CA ASP A 139 -20.66 -11.61 46.57
C ASP A 139 -21.85 -10.65 46.39
N ARG A 140 -22.73 -10.56 47.41
CA ARG A 140 -23.90 -9.66 47.39
C ARG A 140 -23.53 -8.17 47.32
N ARG A 141 -22.26 -7.81 47.54
CA ARG A 141 -21.73 -6.44 47.46
C ARG A 141 -21.04 -6.17 46.12
N GLY A 142 -21.00 -7.15 45.22
CA GLY A 142 -20.37 -7.05 43.91
C GLY A 142 -18.85 -7.26 43.91
N MET A 143 -18.27 -7.69 45.04
CA MET A 143 -16.83 -7.96 45.19
C MET A 143 -16.51 -9.42 44.83
N VAL A 144 -15.35 -9.67 44.22
CA VAL A 144 -14.92 -11.04 43.90
C VAL A 144 -14.66 -11.79 45.20
N SER A 145 -15.24 -12.99 45.32
CA SER A 145 -15.08 -13.85 46.48
C SER A 145 -13.68 -14.46 46.47
N PRO A 146 -12.92 -14.36 47.57
CA PRO A 146 -11.57 -14.93 47.66
C PRO A 146 -11.56 -16.42 47.32
N GLY A 147 -10.61 -16.86 46.51
CA GLY A 147 -10.45 -18.25 46.06
C GLY A 147 -11.31 -18.63 44.84
N THR A 148 -12.07 -17.69 44.28
CA THR A 148 -12.85 -17.90 43.04
C THR A 148 -12.27 -17.14 41.85
N GLU A 149 -11.08 -16.59 41.99
CA GLU A 149 -10.39 -15.86 40.94
C GLU A 149 -10.06 -16.79 39.77
N GLU A 150 -10.29 -16.34 38.55
CA GLU A 150 -9.94 -17.01 37.30
C GLU A 150 -9.31 -15.98 36.37
N ILE A 151 -8.18 -16.34 35.75
CA ILE A 151 -7.57 -15.50 34.71
C ILE A 151 -8.36 -15.71 33.42
N SER A 152 -8.89 -14.61 32.89
CA SER A 152 -9.47 -14.54 31.57
C SER A 152 -8.53 -13.81 30.64
N GLU A 153 -8.33 -14.37 29.46
CA GLU A 153 -7.57 -13.74 28.39
C GLU A 153 -8.54 -13.09 27.39
N VAL A 154 -8.27 -11.83 27.07
CA VAL A 154 -8.99 -11.08 26.05
C VAL A 154 -8.10 -10.99 24.82
N ASP A 155 -8.60 -11.55 23.72
CA ASP A 155 -7.95 -11.51 22.42
C ASP A 155 -8.25 -10.17 21.71
N THR A 156 -7.20 -9.43 21.35
CA THR A 156 -7.33 -8.16 20.63
C THR A 156 -7.33 -8.34 19.11
N ALA A 157 -7.00 -9.53 18.61
CA ALA A 157 -6.80 -9.82 17.19
C ALA A 157 -8.02 -9.46 16.36
N LEU A 158 -9.23 -9.64 16.90
CA LEU A 158 -10.46 -9.26 16.21
C LEU A 158 -10.50 -7.75 15.88
N ALA A 159 -10.18 -6.90 16.86
CA ALA A 159 -10.24 -5.45 16.69
C ALA A 159 -9.11 -4.93 15.79
N THR A 160 -7.89 -5.43 16.00
CA THR A 160 -6.72 -5.04 15.22
C THR A 160 -6.82 -5.52 13.77
N THR A 161 -7.26 -6.76 13.53
CA THR A 161 -7.45 -7.32 12.18
C THR A 161 -8.53 -6.57 11.41
N ARG A 162 -9.67 -6.21 12.05
CA ARG A 162 -10.71 -5.41 11.40
C ARG A 162 -10.18 -4.05 10.95
N ARG A 163 -9.43 -3.36 11.81
CA ARG A 163 -8.80 -2.08 11.48
C ARG A 163 -7.85 -2.21 10.28
N LYS A 164 -6.95 -3.21 10.29
CA LYS A 164 -6.03 -3.49 9.18
C LYS A 164 -6.76 -3.81 7.88
N LEU A 165 -7.88 -4.53 7.93
CA LEU A 165 -8.72 -4.79 6.76
C LEU A 165 -9.38 -3.53 6.20
N ASP A 166 -9.82 -2.62 7.06
CA ASP A 166 -10.43 -1.36 6.63
C ASP A 166 -9.38 -0.41 6.03
N ASP A 167 -8.18 -0.36 6.63
CA ASP A 167 -7.02 0.34 6.05
C ASP A 167 -6.61 -0.26 4.70
N ALA A 168 -6.57 -1.59 4.58
CA ALA A 168 -6.27 -2.26 3.31
C ALA A 168 -7.29 -1.92 2.22
N LYS A 169 -8.59 -1.90 2.54
CA LYS A 169 -9.63 -1.49 1.58
C LYS A 169 -9.47 -0.04 1.14
N ARG A 170 -9.11 0.85 2.07
CA ARG A 170 -8.84 2.26 1.76
C ARG A 170 -7.63 2.38 0.82
N LEU A 171 -6.52 1.72 1.13
CA LEU A 171 -5.32 1.68 0.27
C LEU A 171 -5.62 1.11 -1.13
N MET A 172 -6.40 0.04 -1.22
CA MET A 172 -6.89 -0.47 -2.51
C MET A 172 -7.63 0.63 -3.30
N SER A 173 -8.49 1.41 -2.63
CA SER A 173 -9.29 2.47 -3.28
C SER A 173 -8.48 3.67 -3.75
N GLU A 174 -7.35 3.91 -3.11
CA GLU A 174 -6.37 4.95 -3.47
C GLU A 174 -5.36 4.47 -4.53
N GLY A 175 -5.43 3.21 -4.95
CA GLY A 175 -4.49 2.60 -5.90
C GLY A 175 -3.12 2.28 -5.29
N ALA A 176 -3.01 2.25 -3.96
CA ALA A 176 -1.78 1.91 -3.23
C ALA A 176 -1.67 0.39 -3.03
N PHE A 177 -1.71 -0.38 -4.12
CA PHE A 177 -1.84 -1.83 -4.08
C PHE A 177 -0.67 -2.54 -3.39
N ALA A 178 0.57 -2.07 -3.62
CA ALA A 178 1.76 -2.62 -2.97
C ALA A 178 1.69 -2.48 -1.43
N ALA A 179 1.20 -1.35 -0.92
CA ALA A 179 1.06 -1.12 0.51
C ALA A 179 0.05 -2.07 1.18
N VAL A 180 -0.93 -2.59 0.43
CA VAL A 180 -1.86 -3.61 0.92
C VAL A 180 -1.14 -4.93 1.17
N LEU A 181 -0.18 -5.29 0.32
CA LEU A 181 0.63 -6.51 0.46
C LEU A 181 1.60 -6.42 1.64
N GLU A 182 2.05 -5.23 2.00
CA GLU A 182 2.87 -4.96 3.19
C GLU A 182 2.03 -4.96 4.47
N LEU A 183 0.84 -4.34 4.43
CA LEU A 183 -0.05 -4.21 5.59
C LEU A 183 -0.66 -5.55 6.01
N LEU A 184 -1.10 -6.35 5.04
CA LEU A 184 -1.77 -7.61 5.30
C LEU A 184 -0.77 -8.77 5.24
N PRO A 185 -0.61 -9.57 6.30
CA PRO A 185 0.35 -10.67 6.30
C PRO A 185 -0.01 -11.74 5.28
N ASP A 186 1.01 -12.41 4.74
CA ASP A 186 0.79 -13.60 3.94
C ASP A 186 0.37 -14.77 4.84
N VAL A 187 -0.92 -15.11 4.74
CA VAL A 187 -1.54 -16.21 5.50
C VAL A 187 -1.17 -17.59 4.96
N ASP A 188 -0.77 -17.71 3.70
CA ASP A 188 -0.36 -18.97 3.07
C ASP A 188 1.14 -19.25 3.30
N ALA A 189 1.98 -18.20 3.31
CA ALA A 189 3.39 -18.28 3.72
C ALA A 189 3.60 -18.39 5.25
N ALA A 190 2.52 -18.34 6.02
CA ALA A 190 2.53 -18.37 7.48
C ALA A 190 2.88 -19.74 8.11
N LYS A 191 3.48 -20.68 7.39
CA LYS A 191 4.25 -21.76 8.04
C LYS A 191 5.64 -21.29 8.52
N THR A 192 6.08 -20.12 8.06
CA THR A 192 7.42 -19.56 8.33
C THR A 192 7.42 -18.09 8.77
N SER A 193 6.24 -17.46 8.87
CA SER A 193 6.11 -16.03 9.26
C SER A 193 5.96 -15.84 10.77
N PRO A 194 6.49 -14.76 11.38
CA PRO A 194 6.20 -14.38 12.78
C PRO A 194 4.70 -14.23 13.09
N PHE A 195 3.87 -14.07 12.05
CA PHE A 195 2.41 -13.97 12.12
C PHE A 195 1.70 -15.35 12.20
N ALA A 196 2.43 -16.47 12.02
CA ALA A 196 1.91 -17.83 12.16
C ALA A 196 1.23 -18.09 13.51
N LEU A 197 1.74 -17.44 14.56
CA LEU A 197 1.25 -17.57 15.94
C LEU A 197 -0.01 -16.74 16.23
N LEU A 198 -0.34 -15.73 15.41
CA LEU A 198 -1.65 -15.06 15.51
C LEU A 198 -2.80 -16.01 15.16
N ARG A 199 -2.50 -17.13 14.51
CA ARG A 199 -3.47 -18.16 14.15
C ARG A 199 -3.83 -19.08 15.31
N GLU A 200 -2.97 -19.19 16.34
CA GLU A 200 -3.30 -19.94 17.56
C GLU A 200 -4.38 -19.23 18.40
N LEU A 201 -4.49 -17.91 18.25
CA LEU A 201 -5.51 -17.05 18.84
C LEU A 201 -6.62 -16.77 17.80
N LYS A 202 -7.39 -17.82 17.47
CA LYS A 202 -8.55 -17.88 16.54
C LYS A 202 -8.96 -16.56 15.85
N PRO A 203 -8.29 -16.12 14.77
CA PRO A 203 -8.97 -15.38 13.73
C PRO A 203 -9.89 -16.38 13.03
N SER A 204 -11.20 -16.10 12.96
CA SER A 204 -12.13 -17.01 12.28
C SER A 204 -11.66 -17.27 10.84
N LYS A 205 -11.92 -18.47 10.31
CA LYS A 205 -11.68 -18.83 8.88
C LYS A 205 -12.13 -17.73 7.90
N GLU A 206 -13.16 -16.99 8.28
CA GLU A 206 -13.68 -15.82 7.56
C GLU A 206 -12.65 -14.68 7.39
N PHE A 207 -11.83 -14.38 8.39
CA PHE A 207 -10.78 -13.36 8.28
C PHE A 207 -9.64 -13.81 7.38
N ASP A 208 -9.18 -15.05 7.51
CA ASP A 208 -8.15 -15.63 6.63
C ASP A 208 -8.60 -15.58 5.17
N ASP A 209 -9.85 -15.93 4.89
CA ASP A 209 -10.45 -15.85 3.56
C ASP A 209 -10.49 -14.41 3.02
N LYS A 210 -10.88 -13.44 3.85
CA LYS A 210 -10.91 -12.01 3.47
C LYS A 210 -9.51 -11.45 3.19
N ILE A 211 -8.55 -11.76 4.06
CA ILE A 211 -7.14 -11.35 3.92
C ILE A 211 -6.55 -11.95 2.64
N SER A 212 -6.71 -13.27 2.45
CA SER A 212 -6.22 -13.98 1.26
C SER A 212 -6.79 -13.38 -0.02
N ARG A 213 -8.11 -13.14 -0.05
CA ARG A 213 -8.78 -12.56 -1.21
C ARG A 213 -8.25 -11.15 -1.52
N LEU A 214 -8.15 -10.27 -0.51
CA LEU A 214 -7.63 -8.92 -0.70
C LEU A 214 -6.17 -8.92 -1.17
N ARG A 215 -5.33 -9.80 -0.61
CA ARG A 215 -3.93 -9.94 -1.05
C ARG A 215 -3.82 -10.37 -2.52
N ARG A 216 -4.60 -11.35 -2.97
CA ARG A 216 -4.57 -11.78 -4.39
C ARG A 216 -5.01 -10.66 -5.34
N LEU A 217 -6.06 -9.92 -4.96
CA LEU A 217 -6.51 -8.75 -5.72
C LEU A 217 -5.41 -7.66 -5.74
N ALA A 218 -4.81 -7.37 -4.60
CA ALA A 218 -3.72 -6.40 -4.49
C ALA A 218 -2.50 -6.82 -5.31
N ALA A 219 -2.13 -8.10 -5.33
CA ALA A 219 -1.04 -8.63 -6.14
C ALA A 219 -1.30 -8.42 -7.64
N PHE A 220 -2.48 -8.81 -8.13
CA PHE A 220 -2.91 -8.58 -9.51
C PHE A 220 -2.79 -7.11 -9.92
N TRP A 221 -3.39 -6.22 -9.13
CA TRP A 221 -3.38 -4.79 -9.44
C TRP A 221 -2.01 -4.14 -9.26
N SER A 222 -1.22 -4.58 -8.28
CA SER A 222 0.14 -4.07 -8.05
C SER A 222 1.07 -4.42 -9.21
N ALA A 223 1.02 -5.66 -9.71
CA ALA A 223 1.80 -6.09 -10.86
C ALA A 223 1.42 -5.30 -12.12
N TRP A 224 0.11 -5.15 -12.37
CA TRP A 224 -0.37 -4.37 -13.51
C TRP A 224 0.00 -2.88 -13.38
N ASP A 225 -0.15 -2.28 -12.20
CA ASP A 225 0.10 -0.86 -11.99
C ASP A 225 1.57 -0.47 -12.19
N ARG A 226 2.51 -1.41 -11.99
CA ARG A 226 3.94 -1.26 -12.31
C ARG A 226 4.32 -1.75 -13.73
N LEU A 227 3.33 -1.99 -14.58
CA LEU A 227 3.48 -2.41 -15.99
C LEU A 227 4.09 -3.83 -16.17
N ASP A 228 4.04 -4.67 -15.13
CA ASP A 228 4.45 -6.07 -15.21
C ASP A 228 3.27 -6.94 -15.61
N TYR A 229 2.93 -6.88 -16.89
CA TYR A 229 1.73 -7.55 -17.42
C TYR A 229 1.80 -9.08 -17.33
N ARG A 230 3.01 -9.66 -17.35
CA ARG A 230 3.19 -11.11 -17.22
C ARG A 230 2.86 -11.57 -15.81
N GLU A 231 3.42 -10.90 -14.80
CA GLU A 231 3.08 -11.21 -13.41
C GLU A 231 1.61 -10.93 -13.11
N ALA A 232 1.04 -9.86 -13.66
CA ALA A 232 -0.39 -9.60 -13.53
C ALA A 232 -1.25 -10.73 -14.13
N CYS A 233 -0.85 -11.30 -15.28
CA CYS A 233 -1.51 -12.49 -15.84
C CYS A 233 -1.41 -13.72 -14.92
N GLU A 234 -0.24 -13.96 -14.31
CA GLU A 234 -0.03 -15.05 -13.37
C GLU A 234 -0.92 -14.89 -12.13
N CYS A 235 -0.93 -13.69 -11.52
CA CYS A 235 -1.80 -13.37 -10.39
C CYS A 235 -3.29 -13.52 -10.74
N ALA A 236 -3.70 -13.19 -11.97
CA ALA A 236 -5.08 -13.40 -12.42
C ALA A 236 -5.49 -14.89 -12.39
N GLY A 237 -4.53 -15.80 -12.57
CA GLY A 237 -4.73 -17.25 -12.45
C GLY A 237 -5.08 -17.69 -11.02
N GLU A 238 -4.62 -16.96 -10.01
CA GLU A 238 -4.81 -17.27 -8.59
C GLU A 238 -6.11 -16.71 -8.01
N LEU A 239 -6.79 -15.83 -8.74
CA LEU A 239 -8.07 -15.23 -8.34
C LEU A 239 -9.17 -16.29 -8.24
N ARG A 240 -10.05 -16.14 -7.25
CA ARG A 240 -11.24 -17.00 -7.10
C ARG A 240 -12.23 -16.72 -8.23
N GLN A 241 -13.09 -17.69 -8.55
CA GLN A 241 -14.03 -17.60 -9.67
C GLN A 241 -14.85 -16.30 -9.68
N GLY A 242 -15.49 -15.94 -8.56
CA GLY A 242 -16.30 -14.71 -8.50
C GLY A 242 -15.49 -13.41 -8.71
N ASP A 243 -14.20 -13.39 -8.33
CA ASP A 243 -13.33 -12.25 -8.62
C ASP A 243 -12.90 -12.23 -10.09
N ARG A 244 -12.67 -13.39 -10.69
CA ARG A 244 -12.34 -13.51 -12.13
C ARG A 244 -13.49 -13.06 -13.01
N GLU A 245 -14.72 -13.45 -12.67
CA GLU A 245 -15.94 -13.01 -13.35
C GLU A 245 -16.11 -11.48 -13.23
N ALA A 246 -15.90 -10.93 -12.03
CA ALA A 246 -15.99 -9.48 -11.82
C ALA A 246 -14.89 -8.68 -12.54
N LEU A 247 -13.75 -9.31 -12.85
CA LEU A 247 -12.57 -8.69 -13.47
C LEU A 247 -12.31 -9.19 -14.90
N GLU A 248 -13.29 -9.80 -15.57
CA GLU A 248 -13.09 -10.44 -16.88
C GLU A 248 -12.46 -9.50 -17.92
N SER A 249 -12.98 -8.27 -18.05
CA SER A 249 -12.44 -7.24 -18.96
C SER A 249 -11.00 -6.87 -18.61
N ALA A 250 -10.71 -6.71 -17.32
CA ALA A 250 -9.39 -6.41 -16.80
C ALA A 250 -8.39 -7.54 -17.11
N ILE A 251 -8.76 -8.78 -16.81
CA ILE A 251 -7.94 -9.97 -17.06
C ILE A 251 -7.68 -10.14 -18.57
N THR A 252 -8.70 -9.93 -19.40
CA THR A 252 -8.57 -9.97 -20.86
C THR A 252 -7.58 -8.92 -21.37
N ARG A 253 -7.70 -7.69 -20.88
CA ARG A 253 -6.80 -6.59 -21.24
C ARG A 253 -5.35 -6.90 -20.85
N VAL A 254 -5.10 -7.36 -19.62
CA VAL A 254 -3.76 -7.78 -19.18
C VAL A 254 -3.23 -8.92 -20.05
N GLY A 255 -4.09 -9.89 -20.41
CA GLY A 255 -3.75 -10.96 -21.34
C GLY A 255 -3.25 -10.45 -22.70
N ILE A 256 -3.88 -9.41 -23.25
CA ILE A 256 -3.40 -8.76 -24.49
C ILE A 256 -2.05 -8.10 -24.25
N LEU A 257 -1.91 -7.32 -23.17
CA LEU A 257 -0.69 -6.57 -22.84
C LEU A 257 0.51 -7.50 -22.59
N ALA A 258 0.31 -8.66 -21.96
CA ALA A 258 1.35 -9.64 -21.68
C ALA A 258 1.91 -10.33 -22.95
N ASN A 259 1.16 -10.32 -24.05
CA ASN A 259 1.49 -11.01 -25.30
C ASN A 259 1.94 -10.03 -26.39
N GLN A 260 3.13 -9.46 -26.21
CA GLN A 260 3.74 -8.58 -27.21
C GLN A 260 3.99 -9.33 -28.54
N PRO A 261 3.51 -8.84 -29.69
CA PRO A 261 3.80 -9.41 -31.01
C PRO A 261 5.26 -9.25 -31.42
N GLU A 262 5.69 -9.99 -32.45
CA GLU A 262 7.00 -9.74 -33.06
C GLU A 262 7.01 -8.39 -33.82
N GLN A 263 8.16 -7.72 -33.87
CA GLN A 263 8.27 -6.38 -34.47
C GLN A 263 7.99 -6.34 -35.98
N ASN A 264 8.24 -7.44 -36.69
CA ASN A 264 7.93 -7.61 -38.11
C ASN A 264 6.41 -7.76 -38.37
N GLU A 265 5.60 -8.08 -37.35
CA GLU A 265 4.15 -8.18 -37.45
C GLU A 265 3.49 -6.80 -37.29
N HIS A 266 3.82 -5.87 -38.19
CA HIS A 266 3.47 -4.44 -38.07
C HIS A 266 2.01 -4.17 -37.68
N ALA A 267 1.04 -4.85 -38.29
CA ALA A 267 -0.38 -4.67 -37.98
C ALA A 267 -0.74 -5.09 -36.54
N ARG A 268 -0.20 -6.23 -36.07
CA ARG A 268 -0.42 -6.69 -34.69
C ARG A 268 0.32 -5.81 -33.69
N MET A 269 1.53 -5.36 -34.03
CA MET A 269 2.29 -4.43 -33.20
C MET A 269 1.58 -3.10 -33.04
N ALA A 270 1.02 -2.54 -34.13
CA ALA A 270 0.20 -1.33 -34.06
C ALA A 270 -1.00 -1.51 -33.10
N ASP A 271 -1.72 -2.63 -33.23
CA ASP A 271 -2.88 -2.93 -32.39
C ASP A 271 -2.50 -3.10 -30.91
N TRP A 272 -1.46 -3.89 -30.62
CA TRP A 272 -0.94 -4.09 -29.26
C TRP A 272 -0.46 -2.77 -28.64
N LEU A 273 0.25 -1.93 -29.40
CA LEU A 273 0.69 -0.62 -28.94
C LEU A 273 -0.49 0.30 -28.61
N ARG A 274 -1.64 0.20 -29.29
CA ARG A 274 -2.84 0.95 -28.89
C ARG A 274 -3.33 0.53 -27.50
N HIS A 275 -3.33 -0.77 -27.21
CA HIS A 275 -3.65 -1.27 -25.87
C HIS A 275 -2.68 -0.74 -24.82
N VAL A 276 -1.37 -0.80 -25.09
CA VAL A 276 -0.34 -0.23 -24.19
C VAL A 276 -0.54 1.27 -24.00
N THR A 277 -0.89 1.99 -25.07
CA THR A 277 -1.09 3.44 -25.03
C THR A 277 -2.30 3.81 -24.16
N ALA A 278 -3.42 3.09 -24.33
CA ALA A 278 -4.60 3.29 -23.50
C ALA A 278 -4.34 2.93 -22.03
N ASP A 279 -3.65 1.82 -21.77
CA ASP A 279 -3.26 1.40 -20.42
C ASP A 279 -2.34 2.43 -19.73
N LEU A 280 -1.32 2.92 -20.44
CA LEU A 280 -0.40 3.91 -19.90
C LEU A 280 -1.07 5.26 -19.62
N LEU A 281 -2.07 5.63 -20.42
CA LEU A 281 -2.90 6.81 -20.17
C LEU A 281 -3.74 6.63 -18.88
N ASP A 282 -4.38 5.48 -18.70
CA ASP A 282 -5.13 5.17 -17.48
C ASP A 282 -4.20 5.08 -16.25
N ASN A 283 -2.99 4.55 -16.41
CA ASN A 283 -1.94 4.54 -15.39
C ASN A 283 -1.53 5.96 -15.00
N GLY A 284 -1.35 6.84 -15.98
CA GLY A 284 -1.02 8.23 -15.74
C GLY A 284 -2.10 9.01 -15.01
N TYR A 285 -3.39 8.75 -15.29
CA TYR A 285 -4.49 9.31 -14.49
C TYR A 285 -4.42 8.89 -13.02
N ARG A 286 -4.00 7.65 -12.72
CA ARG A 286 -3.78 7.21 -11.32
C ARG A 286 -2.66 8.00 -10.65
N ARG A 287 -1.57 8.29 -11.36
CA ARG A 287 -0.48 9.15 -10.85
C ARG A 287 -0.97 10.55 -10.52
N ILE A 288 -1.85 11.13 -11.34
CA ILE A 288 -2.49 12.42 -11.02
C ILE A 288 -3.30 12.33 -9.72
N ASN A 289 -4.14 11.29 -9.58
CA ASN A 289 -4.95 11.09 -8.36
C ASN A 289 -4.09 10.87 -7.11
N GLN A 290 -2.85 10.39 -7.27
CA GLN A 290 -1.87 10.18 -6.20
C GLN A 290 -0.93 11.38 -6.00
N HIS A 291 -1.19 12.51 -6.67
CA HIS A 291 -0.36 13.71 -6.66
C HIS A 291 1.10 13.48 -7.12
N GLN A 292 1.33 12.44 -7.93
CA GLN A 292 2.61 12.12 -8.55
C GLN A 292 2.70 12.78 -9.93
N PHE A 293 2.81 14.11 -9.94
CA PHE A 293 2.66 14.92 -11.16
C PHE A 293 3.79 14.77 -12.17
N GLU A 294 5.04 14.66 -11.73
CA GLU A 294 6.20 14.40 -12.61
C GLU A 294 6.05 13.07 -13.35
N ASP A 295 5.67 12.04 -12.60
CA ASP A 295 5.36 10.70 -13.07
C ASP A 295 4.22 10.69 -14.10
N ALA A 296 3.16 11.47 -13.85
CA ALA A 296 2.07 11.66 -14.80
C ALA A 296 2.55 12.40 -16.06
N LEU A 297 3.40 13.41 -15.94
CA LEU A 297 3.91 14.17 -17.07
C LEU A 297 4.77 13.30 -17.99
N LEU A 298 5.69 12.50 -17.42
CA LEU A 298 6.49 11.52 -18.17
C LEU A 298 5.62 10.56 -18.98
N ARG A 299 4.59 10.02 -18.34
CA ARG A 299 3.66 9.07 -18.98
C ARG A 299 2.88 9.73 -20.10
N ALA A 300 2.43 10.98 -19.95
CA ALA A 300 1.76 11.71 -21.04
C ALA A 300 2.65 11.84 -22.27
N TYR A 301 3.94 12.16 -22.08
CA TYR A 301 4.89 12.24 -23.19
C TYR A 301 5.15 10.88 -23.83
N ARG A 302 5.27 9.82 -23.03
CA ARG A 302 5.43 8.47 -23.55
C ARG A 302 4.20 8.02 -24.35
N VAL A 303 3.00 8.35 -23.88
CA VAL A 303 1.75 8.10 -24.60
C VAL A 303 1.74 8.82 -25.95
N LEU A 304 2.12 10.10 -26.02
CA LEU A 304 2.23 10.82 -27.30
C LEU A 304 3.25 10.20 -28.27
N GLU A 305 4.38 9.71 -27.74
CA GLU A 305 5.36 8.99 -28.55
C GLU A 305 4.80 7.66 -29.06
N LEU A 306 4.14 6.88 -28.19
CA LEU A 306 3.49 5.62 -28.56
C LEU A 306 2.42 5.82 -29.65
N ILE A 307 1.69 6.94 -29.63
CA ILE A 307 0.77 7.32 -30.71
C ILE A 307 1.50 7.43 -32.04
N GLY A 308 2.63 8.14 -32.08
CA GLY A 308 3.47 8.20 -33.28
C GLY A 308 3.96 6.81 -33.72
N GLN A 309 4.39 5.98 -32.76
CA GLN A 309 4.92 4.64 -33.02
C GLN A 309 3.86 3.72 -33.64
N PHE A 310 2.68 3.59 -33.04
CA PHE A 310 1.65 2.69 -33.61
C PHE A 310 1.14 3.18 -34.97
N ARG A 311 1.08 4.51 -35.19
CA ARG A 311 0.68 5.06 -36.50
C ARG A 311 1.74 4.77 -37.55
N LEU A 312 3.03 4.78 -37.19
CA LEU A 312 4.09 4.36 -38.12
C LEU A 312 3.99 2.86 -38.42
N PHE A 313 3.69 2.02 -37.42
CA PHE A 313 3.45 0.60 -37.64
C PHE A 313 2.25 0.36 -38.58
N ASP A 314 1.17 1.13 -38.49
CA ASP A 314 0.06 1.07 -39.47
C ASP A 314 0.54 1.35 -40.91
N ARG A 315 1.60 2.15 -41.06
CA ARG A 315 2.24 2.46 -42.36
C ARG A 315 3.36 1.48 -42.72
N GLY A 316 3.56 0.43 -41.93
CA GLY A 316 4.59 -0.58 -42.16
C GLY A 316 6.00 -0.13 -41.76
N HIS A 317 6.12 0.80 -40.81
CA HIS A 317 7.40 1.31 -40.33
C HIS A 317 7.56 1.12 -38.82
N ASP A 318 8.67 0.56 -38.38
CA ASP A 318 9.12 0.60 -36.99
C ASP A 318 10.04 1.81 -36.78
N SER A 319 9.65 2.75 -35.92
CA SER A 319 10.46 3.93 -35.58
C SER A 319 11.89 3.63 -35.09
N ALA A 320 12.12 2.45 -34.51
CA ALA A 320 13.44 2.01 -34.04
C ALA A 320 14.22 1.21 -35.10
N ARG A 321 13.58 0.84 -36.21
CA ARG A 321 14.15 -0.01 -37.26
C ARG A 321 13.57 0.33 -38.63
N ILE A 322 13.74 1.58 -39.05
CA ILE A 322 13.27 2.05 -40.35
C ILE A 322 14.21 1.52 -41.45
N ASP A 323 13.63 0.91 -42.47
CA ASP A 323 14.33 0.43 -43.66
C ASP A 323 14.79 1.62 -44.54
N PRO A 324 16.11 1.85 -44.70
CA PRO A 324 16.63 2.95 -45.52
C PRO A 324 16.28 2.82 -47.01
N GLU A 325 16.02 1.59 -47.49
CA GLU A 325 15.73 1.31 -48.90
C GLU A 325 14.23 1.47 -49.23
N CYS A 326 13.39 1.70 -48.23
CA CYS A 326 11.97 1.91 -48.46
C CYS A 326 11.71 3.21 -49.26
N PRO A 327 10.89 3.17 -50.33
CA PRO A 327 10.63 4.35 -51.17
C PRO A 327 10.10 5.57 -50.41
N ASP A 328 9.26 5.37 -49.40
CA ASP A 328 8.75 6.44 -48.54
C ASP A 328 9.85 7.13 -47.73
N VAL A 329 10.79 6.33 -47.23
CA VAL A 329 11.93 6.80 -46.44
C VAL A 329 12.89 7.57 -47.33
N ILE A 330 13.23 7.06 -48.51
CA ILE A 330 14.09 7.75 -49.48
C ILE A 330 13.50 9.12 -49.85
N ARG A 331 12.19 9.19 -50.16
CA ARG A 331 11.49 10.45 -50.46
C ARG A 331 11.57 11.43 -49.30
N PHE A 332 11.32 10.95 -48.08
CA PHE A 332 11.35 11.81 -46.91
C PHE A 332 12.76 12.32 -46.59
N ARG A 333 13.79 11.47 -46.68
CA ARG A 333 15.20 11.89 -46.50
C ARG A 333 15.62 12.95 -47.53
N ASN A 334 15.21 12.80 -48.79
CA ASN A 334 15.44 13.83 -49.80
C ASN A 334 14.71 15.14 -49.46
N HIS A 335 13.49 15.07 -48.91
CA HIS A 335 12.76 16.23 -48.41
C HIS A 335 13.49 16.91 -47.23
N LEU A 336 14.01 16.14 -46.27
CA LEU A 336 14.79 16.64 -45.13
C LEU A 336 16.07 17.34 -45.58
N LYS A 337 16.83 16.71 -46.50
CA LYS A 337 18.04 17.29 -47.11
C LYS A 337 17.74 18.61 -47.80
N LYS A 338 16.68 18.69 -48.62
CA LYS A 338 16.27 19.93 -49.29
C LYS A 338 15.94 21.05 -48.29
N LYS A 339 15.34 20.69 -47.14
CA LYS A 339 15.01 21.63 -46.06
C LYS A 339 16.13 21.88 -45.05
N LYS A 340 17.34 21.31 -45.25
CA LYS A 340 18.45 21.37 -44.29
C LYS A 340 18.01 20.98 -42.86
N SER A 341 17.13 20.00 -42.75
CA SER A 341 16.64 19.46 -41.48
C SER A 341 17.48 18.27 -41.03
N GLU A 342 17.44 17.97 -39.73
CA GLU A 342 17.98 16.74 -39.16
C GLU A 342 17.41 15.50 -39.89
N ASP A 343 18.30 14.55 -40.21
CA ASP A 343 17.97 13.26 -40.84
C ASP A 343 17.63 12.22 -39.75
N PHE A 344 17.25 11.01 -40.15
CA PHE A 344 17.13 9.90 -39.21
C PHE A 344 18.45 9.62 -38.48
N GLY A 345 18.32 9.18 -37.23
CA GLY A 345 19.44 8.56 -36.53
C GLY A 345 19.83 7.25 -37.21
N THR A 346 21.04 6.77 -36.92
CA THR A 346 21.55 5.51 -37.49
C THR A 346 22.00 4.58 -36.39
N ARG A 347 21.73 3.28 -36.57
CA ARG A 347 22.17 2.20 -35.69
C ARG A 347 22.62 1.01 -36.53
N ASN A 348 23.64 0.29 -36.09
CA ASN A 348 24.06 -0.96 -36.74
C ASN A 348 23.42 -2.16 -36.04
N GLU A 349 22.83 -3.08 -36.81
CA GLU A 349 22.21 -4.30 -36.30
C GLU A 349 22.46 -5.45 -37.27
N ASN A 350 23.04 -6.56 -36.79
CA ASN A 350 23.40 -7.73 -37.62
C ASN A 350 24.18 -7.36 -38.91
N SER A 351 25.16 -6.45 -38.78
CA SER A 351 25.97 -5.94 -39.90
C SER A 351 25.19 -5.18 -40.99
N ARG A 352 23.96 -4.73 -40.70
CA ARG A 352 23.18 -3.81 -41.55
C ARG A 352 22.92 -2.50 -40.81
N GLN A 353 22.97 -1.39 -41.54
CA GLN A 353 22.58 -0.08 -41.02
C GLN A 353 21.04 0.02 -41.04
N VAL A 354 20.45 0.36 -39.90
CA VAL A 354 19.03 0.69 -39.77
C VAL A 354 18.87 2.14 -39.33
N LEU A 355 17.74 2.75 -39.69
CA LEU A 355 17.43 4.13 -39.34
C LEU A 355 16.54 4.18 -38.10
N THR A 356 16.72 5.22 -37.27
CA THR A 356 15.90 5.48 -36.09
C THR A 356 15.25 6.86 -36.17
N ALA A 357 14.00 6.96 -35.73
CA ALA A 357 13.26 8.21 -35.67
C ALA A 357 13.01 8.62 -34.22
N SER A 358 13.44 9.83 -33.86
CA SER A 358 13.00 10.48 -32.62
C SER A 358 11.48 10.76 -32.67
N LYS A 359 10.84 10.99 -31.52
CA LYS A 359 9.41 11.38 -31.44
C LYS A 359 9.03 12.46 -32.46
N PHE A 360 9.83 13.53 -32.54
CA PHE A 360 9.58 14.65 -33.45
C PHE A 360 9.75 14.25 -34.92
N LEU A 361 10.79 13.48 -35.24
CA LEU A 361 11.03 13.02 -36.60
C LEU A 361 9.95 12.01 -37.05
N ALA A 362 9.47 11.16 -36.15
CA ALA A 362 8.35 10.25 -36.39
C ALA A 362 7.06 11.02 -36.76
N ALA A 363 6.71 12.08 -36.02
CA ALA A 363 5.56 12.92 -36.34
C ALA A 363 5.72 13.63 -37.71
N ARG A 364 6.91 14.14 -38.02
CA ARG A 364 7.21 14.73 -39.34
C ARG A 364 7.14 13.70 -40.47
N PHE A 365 7.57 12.48 -40.22
CA PHE A 365 7.50 11.41 -41.20
C PHE A 365 6.05 11.02 -41.46
N LEU A 366 5.24 10.85 -40.41
CA LEU A 366 3.78 10.66 -40.52
C LEU A 366 3.11 11.77 -41.33
N LYS A 367 3.46 13.05 -41.09
CA LYS A 367 2.96 14.18 -41.89
C LYS A 367 3.37 14.04 -43.36
N HIS A 368 4.60 13.62 -43.65
CA HIS A 368 5.06 13.37 -45.02
C HIS A 368 4.28 12.23 -45.69
N LEU A 369 3.94 11.19 -44.93
CA LEU A 369 3.08 10.08 -45.35
C LEU A 369 1.59 10.47 -45.45
N ARG A 370 1.25 11.75 -45.24
CA ARG A 370 -0.12 12.27 -45.22
C ARG A 370 -1.00 11.60 -44.17
N ASP A 371 -0.41 11.17 -43.06
CA ASP A 371 -1.17 10.75 -41.89
C ASP A 371 -1.69 11.96 -41.10
N PRO A 372 -3.01 12.04 -40.82
CA PRO A 372 -3.57 13.18 -40.09
C PRO A 372 -3.01 13.30 -38.66
N PHE A 373 -2.50 12.22 -38.05
CA PHE A 373 -1.86 12.28 -36.74
C PHE A 373 -0.48 12.94 -36.80
N GLY A 374 0.16 12.99 -37.97
CA GLY A 374 1.43 13.69 -38.14
C GLY A 374 1.33 15.17 -37.79
N GLU A 375 0.30 15.88 -38.29
CA GLU A 375 0.07 17.29 -37.93
C GLU A 375 -0.28 17.44 -36.45
N LYS A 376 -1.25 16.64 -35.98
CA LYS A 376 -1.75 16.72 -34.61
C LYS A 376 -0.63 16.52 -33.59
N LEU A 377 0.25 15.54 -33.78
CA LEU A 377 1.39 15.30 -32.89
C LEU A 377 2.39 16.47 -32.90
N LEU A 378 2.59 17.12 -34.05
CA LEU A 378 3.42 18.33 -34.14
C LEU A 378 2.75 19.52 -33.44
N ASP A 379 1.43 19.66 -33.51
CA ASP A 379 0.69 20.70 -32.80
C ASP A 379 0.80 20.54 -31.28
N PHE A 380 0.70 19.30 -30.76
CA PHE A 380 0.96 19.01 -29.35
C PHE A 380 2.37 19.46 -28.94
N GLU A 381 3.39 19.19 -29.74
CA GLU A 381 4.76 19.63 -29.45
C GLU A 381 4.87 21.17 -29.49
N ASN A 382 4.34 21.81 -30.52
CA ASN A 382 4.40 23.27 -30.69
C ASN A 382 3.67 24.02 -29.57
N GLU A 383 2.55 23.49 -29.07
CA GLU A 383 1.83 24.04 -27.92
C GLU A 383 2.54 23.78 -26.60
N GLN A 384 3.17 22.61 -26.44
CA GLN A 384 3.99 22.31 -25.27
C GLN A 384 5.26 23.16 -25.22
N ASP A 385 5.86 23.48 -26.37
CA ASP A 385 6.96 24.44 -26.48
C ASP A 385 6.53 25.85 -26.04
N LYS A 386 5.28 26.24 -26.32
CA LYS A 386 4.66 27.50 -25.83
C LYS A 386 4.35 27.48 -24.33
N VAL A 387 4.03 26.31 -23.77
CA VAL A 387 3.86 26.06 -22.32
C VAL A 387 5.21 25.86 -21.60
N LYS A 388 6.32 26.18 -22.29
CA LYS A 388 7.73 26.19 -21.90
C LYS A 388 8.44 24.85 -22.16
N ALA A 389 9.13 24.80 -23.29
CA ALA A 389 10.27 23.90 -23.53
C ALA A 389 11.31 23.90 -22.38
N SER A 390 11.32 24.93 -21.53
CA SER A 390 12.14 24.98 -20.33
C SER A 390 11.65 24.07 -19.19
N ALA A 391 10.37 23.72 -19.07
CA ALA A 391 9.89 22.84 -17.99
C ALA A 391 10.25 21.37 -18.24
N ARG A 392 10.15 20.88 -19.49
CA ARG A 392 10.53 19.50 -19.90
C ARG A 392 12.02 19.23 -19.75
N ASN A 393 12.84 20.09 -20.35
CA ASN A 393 14.30 19.92 -20.30
C ASN A 393 14.89 20.31 -18.95
N ARG A 394 14.12 20.98 -18.07
CA ARG A 394 14.51 21.24 -16.68
C ARG A 394 13.94 20.24 -15.69
N SER A 395 12.92 19.44 -16.04
CA SER A 395 12.36 18.41 -15.15
C SER A 395 13.47 17.46 -14.71
N ILE A 396 13.52 17.23 -13.40
CA ILE A 396 14.48 16.38 -12.73
C ILE A 396 14.43 14.92 -13.22
N LEU A 397 13.31 14.47 -13.78
CA LEU A 397 13.14 13.09 -14.27
C LEU A 397 13.36 12.95 -15.79
N ILE A 398 13.71 14.02 -16.50
CA ILE A 398 13.95 13.98 -17.95
C ILE A 398 15.40 14.34 -18.25
N HIS A 399 15.72 15.65 -18.27
CA HIS A 399 17.03 16.14 -18.70
C HIS A 399 17.55 17.33 -17.86
N GLY A 400 16.89 17.66 -16.74
CA GLY A 400 17.23 18.84 -15.94
C GLY A 400 17.38 18.60 -14.45
N PHE A 401 17.30 19.69 -13.68
CA PHE A 401 17.58 19.72 -12.23
C PHE A 401 16.49 20.42 -11.40
N SER A 402 15.35 20.75 -12.01
CA SER A 402 14.24 21.46 -11.38
C SER A 402 12.98 20.61 -11.39
N VAL A 403 12.10 20.82 -10.43
CA VAL A 403 10.74 20.29 -10.52
C VAL A 403 10.04 20.99 -11.70
N ALA A 404 9.16 20.29 -12.39
CA ALA A 404 8.33 20.80 -13.46
C ALA A 404 7.41 21.90 -12.92
N GLU A 405 7.93 23.12 -12.88
CA GLU A 405 7.15 24.31 -12.59
C GLU A 405 5.99 24.41 -13.58
N ASN A 406 4.78 24.70 -13.10
CA ASN A 406 3.55 24.92 -13.88
C ASN A 406 2.76 23.67 -14.34
N PHE A 407 3.05 22.47 -13.83
CA PHE A 407 2.13 21.33 -13.96
C PHE A 407 1.46 21.01 -12.63
N ASP A 408 0.20 21.41 -12.54
CA ASP A 408 -0.72 21.07 -11.45
C ASP A 408 -1.72 20.00 -11.91
N GLU A 409 -2.61 19.59 -11.00
CA GLU A 409 -3.64 18.60 -11.31
C GLU A 409 -4.53 19.03 -12.49
N VAL A 410 -4.92 20.32 -12.56
CA VAL A 410 -5.85 20.82 -13.59
C VAL A 410 -5.22 20.75 -14.97
N SER A 411 -4.03 21.32 -15.14
CA SER A 411 -3.28 21.33 -16.40
C SER A 411 -2.94 19.91 -16.88
N LEU A 412 -2.58 19.00 -15.98
CA LEU A 412 -2.35 17.60 -16.33
C LEU A 412 -3.65 16.90 -16.77
N ARG A 413 -4.77 17.10 -16.07
CA ARG A 413 -6.06 16.52 -16.49
C ARG A 413 -6.51 17.04 -17.85
N GLU A 414 -6.27 18.31 -18.15
CA GLU A 414 -6.54 18.90 -19.47
C GLU A 414 -5.67 18.25 -20.56
N LEU A 415 -4.36 18.12 -20.32
CA LEU A 415 -3.43 17.44 -21.24
C LEU A 415 -3.86 16.00 -21.50
N TYR A 416 -4.12 15.22 -20.44
CA TYR A 416 -4.60 13.84 -20.56
C TYR A 416 -5.95 13.77 -21.29
N GLY A 417 -6.86 14.70 -21.01
CA GLY A 417 -8.16 14.79 -21.69
C GLY A 417 -8.02 15.06 -23.20
N ARG A 418 -7.05 15.88 -23.60
CA ARG A 418 -6.71 16.10 -25.01
C ARG A 418 -6.10 14.86 -25.66
N ILE A 419 -5.18 14.18 -24.98
CA ILE A 419 -4.57 12.93 -25.46
C ILE A 419 -5.65 11.84 -25.62
N LYS A 420 -6.57 11.74 -24.65
CA LYS A 420 -7.72 10.84 -24.73
C LYS A 420 -8.55 11.08 -25.99
N ARG A 421 -8.84 12.34 -26.33
CA ARG A 421 -9.57 12.67 -27.57
C ARG A 421 -8.82 12.21 -28.83
N LEU A 422 -7.48 12.33 -28.86
CA LEU A 422 -6.69 11.80 -29.98
C LEU A 422 -6.85 10.28 -30.13
N LEU A 423 -6.85 9.52 -29.02
CA LEU A 423 -7.05 8.07 -29.06
C LEU A 423 -8.48 7.70 -29.49
N GLU A 424 -9.48 8.44 -29.02
CA GLU A 424 -10.88 8.23 -29.42
C GLU A 424 -11.10 8.53 -30.92
N GLU A 425 -10.41 9.53 -31.48
CA GLU A 425 -10.44 9.87 -32.90
C GLU A 425 -9.76 8.81 -33.79
N ASP A 426 -8.73 8.14 -33.28
CA ASP A 426 -8.00 7.11 -34.02
C ASP A 426 -8.87 5.88 -34.32
N ARG A 427 -9.60 5.39 -33.32
CA ARG A 427 -10.59 4.32 -33.48
C ARG A 427 -11.80 4.59 -32.57
N PRO A 428 -12.90 5.12 -33.11
CA PRO A 428 -14.17 5.20 -32.40
C PRO A 428 -14.61 3.81 -31.93
N GLY A 429 -14.66 3.58 -30.62
CA GLY A 429 -15.00 2.26 -30.04
C GLY A 429 -13.87 1.22 -30.05
N GLY A 430 -12.63 1.62 -30.38
CA GLY A 430 -11.43 0.80 -30.14
C GLY A 430 -11.15 0.62 -28.64
N PRO A 431 -9.98 0.07 -28.25
CA PRO A 431 -9.58 0.02 -26.84
C PRO A 431 -9.37 1.46 -26.33
N GLY A 432 -10.46 2.10 -25.95
CA GLY A 432 -10.45 3.40 -25.32
C GLY A 432 -9.94 3.29 -23.89
N PRO A 433 -9.51 4.42 -23.29
CA PRO A 433 -9.39 4.50 -21.85
C PRO A 433 -10.75 4.08 -21.27
N ASP A 434 -10.71 3.06 -20.43
CA ASP A 434 -11.92 2.38 -20.02
C ASP A 434 -12.80 3.39 -19.27
N ARG A 435 -14.03 3.65 -19.75
CA ARG A 435 -14.99 4.46 -18.97
C ARG A 435 -15.43 3.73 -17.69
N SER A 436 -15.18 2.42 -17.61
CA SER A 436 -15.25 1.61 -16.40
C SER A 436 -13.91 1.50 -15.66
N GLY A 437 -12.86 2.18 -16.17
CA GLY A 437 -11.53 2.28 -15.59
C GLY A 437 -11.61 2.92 -14.20
N PHE A 438 -11.87 2.06 -13.21
CA PHE A 438 -11.95 2.39 -11.80
C PHE A 438 -12.91 3.53 -11.49
N GLY A 439 -14.18 3.35 -11.88
CA GLY A 439 -15.27 3.84 -11.04
C GLY A 439 -15.26 3.09 -9.70
N ILE A 440 -14.28 3.41 -8.84
CA ILE A 440 -14.06 2.83 -7.52
C ILE A 440 -13.56 1.37 -7.66
N VAL A 441 -12.59 0.97 -6.82
CA VAL A 441 -12.47 -0.43 -6.38
C VAL A 441 -13.85 -1.07 -6.34
N PRO A 442 -14.08 -2.30 -6.88
CA PRO A 442 -15.39 -2.92 -6.81
C PRO A 442 -15.90 -2.71 -5.40
N ARG A 443 -16.99 -1.95 -5.22
CA ARG A 443 -17.56 -1.70 -3.90
C ARG A 443 -17.65 -3.07 -3.28
N CYS A 444 -16.80 -3.33 -2.29
CA CYS A 444 -16.77 -4.61 -1.60
C CYS A 444 -18.24 -4.88 -1.27
N PRO A 445 -18.82 -6.02 -1.70
CA PRO A 445 -20.26 -6.24 -1.59
C PRO A 445 -20.63 -5.90 -0.15
N ARG A 446 -21.54 -4.94 0.01
CA ARG A 446 -22.04 -4.57 1.34
C ARG A 446 -22.47 -5.88 1.98
N SER A 447 -21.79 -6.26 3.06
CA SER A 447 -22.21 -7.38 3.88
C SER A 447 -23.64 -7.11 4.31
N THR A 448 -24.58 -7.89 3.76
CA THR A 448 -25.85 -8.18 4.42
C THR A 448 -25.58 -8.98 5.67
#